data_AF-A0A3D0UMV6-F1
#
_entry.id   AF-A0A3D0UMV6-F1
#
_cell.length_a   1.000
_cell.length_b   1.000
_cell.length_c   1.000
_cell.angle_alpha   90.00
_cell.angle_beta   90.00
_cell.angle_gamma   90.00
#
_symmetry.space_group_name_H-M   'P 1'
#
loop_
_entity.id
_entity.type
_entity.pdbx_description
1 polymer ?
#
loop_
_entity_poly.entity_id
_entity_poly.type
_entity_poly.pdbx_seq_one_letter_code
_entity_poly.pdbx_strand_id
1 'polypeptide(L)'
;MSEPVETVEAEMDGRPPEEGILMVNLPNWMDPGRNTYPIGVEFVPVMGDYLFTEELMGENLKVDRPVQAIKVPDLLTNQDYSYGIHEQAAGEFVEGDWAPEGSHIFVVSFGEEGPETKYTGQLTSQSVETQPLATLGPYDLLDADAAFCDGTVELVTVWRPGLAADISPTTSLFVQLLSDDGQLIAQADGPPVGLRPDLIEMPPGWLIVDRRELVGDGRQPAEILIGAYDFVRGDRYPAVDEERNVLSDGAFHLPVSECN
;
A
#
# COMPACT_ATOMS: atom_id res chain seq x y z
N MET A 1 -1.04 -4.18 -23.27
CA MET A 1 -0.81 -4.87 -21.99
C MET A 1 -1.83 -4.29 -21.01
N SER A 2 -2.31 -5.03 -20.03
CA SER A 2 -3.25 -4.45 -19.04
C SER A 2 -2.47 -3.55 -18.08
N GLU A 3 -3.06 -2.44 -17.63
CA GLU A 3 -2.42 -1.47 -16.71
C GLU A 3 -1.74 -2.14 -15.50
N PRO A 4 -2.33 -3.15 -14.82
CA PRO A 4 -1.68 -3.81 -13.69
C PRO A 4 -0.34 -4.48 -14.06
N VAL A 5 -0.25 -5.06 -15.27
CA VAL A 5 0.97 -5.73 -15.73
C VAL A 5 2.06 -4.72 -16.04
N GLU A 6 1.72 -3.56 -16.61
CA GLU A 6 2.70 -2.50 -16.90
C GLU A 6 3.31 -1.94 -15.61
N THR A 7 2.46 -1.69 -14.60
CA THR A 7 2.90 -1.23 -13.27
C THR A 7 3.77 -2.26 -12.57
N VAL A 8 3.38 -3.54 -12.58
CA VAL A 8 4.18 -4.62 -11.98
C VAL A 8 5.50 -4.81 -12.72
N GLU A 9 5.51 -4.82 -14.06
CA GLU A 9 6.74 -4.95 -14.84
C GLU A 9 7.73 -3.82 -14.52
N ALA A 10 7.25 -2.57 -14.49
CA ALA A 10 8.07 -1.41 -14.21
C ALA A 10 8.70 -1.47 -12.80
N GLU A 11 7.91 -1.82 -11.79
CA GLU A 11 8.39 -1.89 -10.41
C GLU A 11 9.28 -3.10 -10.14
N MET A 12 9.04 -4.24 -10.82
CA MET A 12 9.79 -5.48 -10.59
C MET A 12 11.03 -5.62 -11.49
N ASP A 13 11.27 -4.72 -12.44
CA ASP A 13 12.43 -4.78 -13.32
C ASP A 13 13.74 -4.68 -12.53
N GLY A 14 14.66 -5.63 -12.77
CA GLY A 14 15.95 -5.69 -12.08
C GLY A 14 15.92 -6.20 -10.63
N ARG A 15 14.74 -6.50 -10.05
CA ARG A 15 14.64 -7.07 -8.70
C ARG A 15 15.03 -8.55 -8.64
N PRO A 16 15.50 -9.08 -7.48
CA PRO A 16 15.78 -10.51 -7.31
C PRO A 16 14.55 -11.40 -7.56
N PRO A 17 14.67 -12.53 -8.27
CA PRO A 17 13.53 -13.37 -8.68
C PRO A 17 12.85 -14.14 -7.54
N GLU A 18 13.49 -14.26 -6.38
CA GLU A 18 12.90 -14.82 -5.17
C GLU A 18 11.87 -13.90 -4.52
N GLU A 19 11.91 -12.60 -4.82
CA GLU A 19 10.95 -11.61 -4.32
C GLU A 19 9.57 -11.81 -4.97
N GLY A 20 8.55 -11.91 -4.12
CA GLY A 20 7.18 -12.22 -4.54
C GLY A 20 6.35 -10.99 -4.91
N ILE A 21 5.19 -11.24 -5.51
CA ILE A 21 4.20 -10.23 -5.91
C ILE A 21 2.84 -10.54 -5.29
N LEU A 22 2.33 -9.62 -4.49
CA LEU A 22 0.98 -9.66 -3.91
C LEU A 22 0.09 -8.67 -4.65
N MET A 23 -0.89 -9.19 -5.37
CA MET A 23 -1.93 -8.40 -6.01
C MET A 23 -3.16 -8.34 -5.09
N VAL A 24 -3.57 -7.14 -4.72
CA VAL A 24 -4.75 -6.89 -3.90
C VAL A 24 -5.87 -6.38 -4.80
N ASN A 25 -7.00 -7.09 -4.80
CA ASN A 25 -8.20 -6.77 -5.57
C ASN A 25 -8.00 -6.71 -7.09
N LEU A 26 -7.17 -7.58 -7.65
CA LEU A 26 -6.97 -7.67 -9.09
C LEU A 26 -8.30 -7.97 -9.82
N PRO A 27 -8.73 -7.15 -10.80
CA PRO A 27 -9.98 -7.39 -11.51
C PRO A 27 -9.90 -8.65 -12.38
N ASN A 28 -10.92 -9.51 -12.25
CA ASN A 28 -11.17 -10.66 -13.11
C ASN A 28 -11.99 -10.25 -14.35
N TRP A 29 -13.04 -9.46 -14.14
CA TRP A 29 -13.92 -8.96 -15.20
C TRP A 29 -14.51 -7.61 -14.81
N MET A 30 -14.98 -6.85 -15.80
CA MET A 30 -15.70 -5.58 -15.63
C MET A 30 -16.92 -5.52 -16.55
N ASP A 31 -17.97 -4.81 -16.17
CA ASP A 31 -19.23 -4.65 -16.93
C ASP A 31 -19.73 -3.20 -16.74
N PRO A 32 -20.08 -2.45 -17.80
CA PRO A 32 -20.63 -1.10 -17.64
C PRO A 32 -21.90 -1.13 -16.78
N GLY A 33 -22.12 -0.13 -15.91
CA GLY A 33 -23.31 -0.12 -15.04
C GLY A 33 -24.63 0.05 -15.78
N ARG A 34 -24.58 0.42 -17.06
CA ARG A 34 -25.72 0.34 -17.99
C ARG A 34 -25.27 -0.26 -19.31
N ASN A 35 -25.86 -1.39 -19.65
CA ASN A 35 -25.67 -2.02 -20.96
C ASN A 35 -26.16 -1.07 -22.05
N THR A 36 -25.35 -0.93 -23.09
CA THR A 36 -25.68 -0.24 -24.32
C THR A 36 -26.85 -0.93 -25.03
N TYR A 37 -26.93 -2.25 -24.94
CA TYR A 37 -27.96 -3.08 -25.54
C TYR A 37 -28.92 -3.67 -24.49
N PRO A 38 -30.24 -3.64 -24.73
CA PRO A 38 -31.25 -4.13 -23.78
C PRO A 38 -31.29 -5.66 -23.65
N ILE A 39 -30.56 -6.40 -24.50
CA ILE A 39 -30.45 -7.85 -24.49
C ILE A 39 -28.98 -8.21 -24.73
N GLY A 40 -28.33 -8.84 -23.75
CA GLY A 40 -26.91 -9.23 -23.80
C GLY A 40 -26.18 -8.92 -22.48
N VAL A 41 -24.99 -9.50 -22.31
CA VAL A 41 -24.01 -9.11 -21.28
C VAL A 41 -22.89 -8.35 -21.97
N GLU A 42 -22.48 -7.21 -21.40
CA GLU A 42 -21.41 -6.35 -21.94
C GLU A 42 -20.16 -6.43 -21.06
N PHE A 43 -19.87 -7.62 -20.51
CA PHE A 43 -18.69 -7.78 -19.68
C PHE A 43 -17.42 -7.90 -20.53
N VAL A 44 -16.35 -7.28 -20.05
CA VAL A 44 -14.98 -7.40 -20.55
C VAL A 44 -14.22 -8.31 -19.59
N PRO A 45 -13.85 -9.54 -20.01
CA PRO A 45 -12.93 -10.34 -19.21
C PRO A 45 -11.57 -9.64 -19.18
N VAL A 46 -11.05 -9.42 -17.96
CA VAL A 46 -9.70 -8.86 -17.75
C VAL A 46 -8.72 -10.02 -17.64
N MET A 47 -9.03 -10.96 -16.75
CA MET A 47 -8.42 -12.28 -16.68
C MET A 47 -9.51 -13.27 -17.06
N GLY A 48 -9.37 -13.96 -18.20
CA GLY A 48 -10.37 -14.96 -18.60
C GLY A 48 -10.57 -15.99 -17.48
N ASP A 49 -11.72 -16.69 -17.45
CA ASP A 49 -12.10 -17.62 -16.36
C ASP A 49 -11.10 -18.76 -16.05
N TYR A 50 -10.05 -18.91 -16.85
CA TYR A 50 -9.02 -19.93 -16.74
C TYR A 50 -7.60 -19.38 -16.53
N LEU A 51 -7.41 -18.06 -16.51
CA LEU A 51 -6.11 -17.45 -16.29
C LEU A 51 -5.90 -17.21 -14.80
N PHE A 52 -4.85 -17.82 -14.26
CA PHE A 52 -4.40 -17.53 -12.92
C PHE A 52 -3.44 -16.32 -12.91
N THR A 53 -3.36 -15.61 -11.80
CA THR A 53 -2.48 -14.44 -11.69
C THR A 53 -1.01 -14.82 -11.94
N GLU A 54 -0.59 -16.02 -11.54
CA GLU A 54 0.74 -16.57 -11.82
C GLU A 54 0.99 -16.72 -13.33
N GLU A 55 0.00 -17.19 -14.10
CA GLU A 55 0.13 -17.34 -15.56
C GLU A 55 0.19 -15.98 -16.23
N LEU A 56 -0.64 -15.02 -15.78
CA LEU A 56 -0.59 -13.65 -16.29
C LEU A 56 0.79 -13.03 -16.06
N MET A 57 1.32 -13.14 -14.85
CA MET A 57 2.64 -12.58 -14.53
C MET A 57 3.77 -13.35 -15.22
N GLY A 58 3.70 -14.69 -15.25
CA GLY A 58 4.70 -15.54 -15.88
C GLY A 58 4.86 -15.31 -17.39
N GLU A 59 3.78 -14.95 -18.09
CA GLU A 59 3.82 -14.64 -19.52
C GLU A 59 4.30 -13.21 -19.84
N ASN A 60 4.24 -12.29 -18.86
CA ASN A 60 4.57 -10.87 -19.09
C ASN A 60 5.87 -10.42 -18.41
N LEU A 61 6.31 -11.07 -17.33
CA LEU A 61 7.54 -10.73 -16.63
C LEU A 61 8.75 -11.44 -17.23
N LYS A 62 9.92 -10.79 -17.15
CA LYS A 62 11.18 -11.33 -17.67
C LYS A 62 11.69 -12.56 -16.89
N VAL A 63 11.25 -12.73 -15.66
CA VAL A 63 11.67 -13.80 -14.76
C VAL A 63 10.45 -14.32 -13.99
N ASP A 64 10.40 -15.64 -13.81
CA ASP A 64 9.38 -16.32 -13.02
C ASP A 64 9.55 -15.99 -11.53
N ARG A 65 8.43 -15.76 -10.83
CA ARG A 65 8.38 -15.28 -9.44
C ARG A 65 7.15 -15.84 -8.72
N PRO A 66 7.18 -15.98 -7.38
CA PRO A 66 5.97 -16.27 -6.61
C PRO A 66 4.96 -15.12 -6.72
N VAL A 67 3.70 -15.44 -7.03
CA VAL A 67 2.64 -14.45 -7.23
C VAL A 67 1.37 -14.93 -6.50
N GLN A 68 0.67 -14.02 -5.83
CA GLN A 68 -0.67 -14.28 -5.30
C GLN A 68 -1.59 -13.09 -5.54
N ALA A 69 -2.88 -13.40 -5.68
CA ALA A 69 -3.95 -12.44 -5.70
C ALA A 69 -4.93 -12.70 -4.55
N ILE A 70 -5.18 -11.67 -3.75
CA ILE A 70 -6.15 -11.69 -2.65
C ILE A 70 -7.27 -10.66 -2.89
N LYS A 71 -8.41 -10.92 -2.26
CA LYS A 71 -9.51 -9.98 -2.17
C LYS A 71 -9.57 -9.35 -0.78
N VAL A 72 -9.60 -8.02 -0.75
CA VAL A 72 -9.80 -7.22 0.46
C VAL A 72 -11.08 -6.39 0.28
N PRO A 73 -12.23 -6.87 0.79
CA PRO A 73 -13.53 -6.23 0.57
C PRO A 73 -13.61 -4.77 1.05
N ASP A 74 -12.90 -4.43 2.12
CA ASP A 74 -12.90 -3.10 2.73
C ASP A 74 -12.35 -2.00 1.82
N LEU A 75 -11.53 -2.39 0.83
CA LEU A 75 -10.96 -1.46 -0.16
C LEU A 75 -11.82 -1.34 -1.42
N LEU A 76 -12.89 -2.13 -1.54
CA LEU A 76 -13.79 -2.10 -2.69
C LEU A 76 -14.80 -0.97 -2.55
N THR A 77 -14.95 -0.18 -3.61
CA THR A 77 -15.91 0.92 -3.67
C THR A 77 -17.04 0.59 -4.65
N ASN A 78 -18.25 1.08 -4.36
CA ASN A 78 -19.33 1.03 -5.33
C ASN A 78 -19.03 2.02 -6.46
N GLN A 79 -19.11 1.53 -7.69
CA GLN A 79 -18.88 2.33 -8.90
C GLN A 79 -20.10 2.28 -9.83
N ASP A 80 -20.10 3.17 -10.82
CA ASP A 80 -21.05 3.17 -11.94
C ASP A 80 -20.78 2.03 -12.96
N TYR A 81 -19.90 1.10 -12.62
CA TYR A 81 -19.65 -0.17 -13.31
C TYR A 81 -19.55 -1.30 -12.30
N SER A 82 -19.84 -2.52 -12.76
CA SER A 82 -19.68 -3.73 -11.97
C SER A 82 -18.34 -4.38 -12.28
N TYR A 83 -17.76 -5.06 -11.30
CA TYR A 83 -16.52 -5.79 -11.49
C TYR A 83 -16.49 -7.04 -10.60
N GLY A 84 -15.76 -8.04 -11.04
CA GLY A 84 -15.40 -9.20 -10.24
C GLY A 84 -13.93 -9.16 -9.89
N ILE A 85 -13.61 -9.57 -8.67
CA ILE A 85 -12.22 -9.68 -8.21
C ILE A 85 -11.74 -11.11 -8.47
N HIS A 86 -10.50 -11.22 -8.94
CA HIS A 86 -9.82 -12.50 -9.03
C HIS A 86 -9.25 -12.83 -7.65
N GLU A 87 -9.57 -14.04 -7.17
CA GLU A 87 -9.07 -14.58 -5.91
C GLU A 87 -8.63 -16.02 -6.14
N GLN A 88 -7.41 -16.37 -5.74
CA GLN A 88 -6.89 -17.74 -5.89
C GLN A 88 -7.36 -18.69 -4.78
N ALA A 89 -7.89 -18.14 -3.68
CA ALA A 89 -8.52 -18.90 -2.62
C ALA A 89 -9.82 -18.20 -2.18
N ALA A 90 -10.88 -18.98 -1.97
CA ALA A 90 -12.08 -18.53 -1.27
C ALA A 90 -11.76 -18.45 0.24
N GLY A 91 -11.00 -17.44 0.64
CA GLY A 91 -10.55 -17.24 2.01
C GLY A 91 -9.94 -15.85 2.17
N GLU A 92 -10.42 -15.09 3.15
CA GLU A 92 -10.13 -13.67 3.38
C GLU A 92 -8.69 -13.40 3.90
N PHE A 93 -7.76 -14.31 3.66
CA PHE A 93 -6.43 -14.31 4.25
C PHE A 93 -5.37 -14.60 3.19
N VAL A 94 -4.28 -13.81 3.21
CA VAL A 94 -2.98 -14.32 2.80
C VAL A 94 -2.73 -15.54 3.69
N GLU A 95 -2.65 -16.75 3.13
CA GLU A 95 -2.23 -17.91 3.93
C GLU A 95 -0.93 -17.51 4.64
N GLY A 96 -0.80 -17.76 5.95
CA GLY A 96 0.36 -17.32 6.74
C GLY A 96 1.73 -17.77 6.21
N ASP A 97 1.73 -18.71 5.25
CA ASP A 97 2.90 -19.23 4.58
C ASP A 97 3.20 -18.56 3.22
N TRP A 98 2.32 -17.70 2.69
CA TRP A 98 2.47 -17.17 1.34
C TRP A 98 3.46 -16.03 1.23
N ALA A 99 3.87 -15.31 2.29
CA ALA A 99 4.81 -14.19 2.13
C ALA A 99 6.25 -14.69 1.84
N PRO A 100 6.73 -14.84 0.57
CA PRO A 100 8.15 -15.00 0.34
C PRO A 100 8.86 -13.73 0.82
N GLU A 101 10.12 -13.90 1.17
CA GLU A 101 11.01 -12.80 1.49
C GLU A 101 10.99 -11.74 0.37
N GLY A 102 10.74 -10.47 0.74
CA GLY A 102 10.67 -9.37 -0.23
C GLY A 102 9.36 -9.33 -1.02
N SER A 103 8.23 -9.70 -0.43
CA SER A 103 6.93 -9.62 -1.10
C SER A 103 6.54 -8.17 -1.40
N HIS A 104 6.38 -7.83 -2.68
CA HIS A 104 5.93 -6.54 -3.18
C HIS A 104 4.42 -6.47 -3.26
N ILE A 105 3.83 -5.40 -2.75
CA ILE A 105 2.38 -5.25 -2.62
C ILE A 105 1.87 -4.24 -3.64
N PHE A 106 0.93 -4.69 -4.46
CA PHE A 106 0.23 -3.90 -5.46
C PHE A 106 -1.26 -3.87 -5.11
N VAL A 107 -1.80 -2.68 -4.92
CA VAL A 107 -3.21 -2.49 -4.58
C VAL A 107 -3.95 -1.92 -5.78
N VAL A 108 -4.99 -2.62 -6.21
CA VAL A 108 -5.91 -2.11 -7.22
C VAL A 108 -7.04 -1.37 -6.54
N SER A 109 -7.17 -0.09 -6.85
CA SER A 109 -8.28 0.77 -6.45
C SER A 109 -9.25 0.93 -7.61
N PHE A 110 -10.54 1.14 -7.33
CA PHE A 110 -11.57 1.28 -8.35
C PHE A 110 -12.08 2.71 -8.32
N GLY A 111 -11.63 3.54 -9.27
CA GLY A 111 -12.07 4.93 -9.43
C GLY A 111 -13.22 5.06 -10.44
N GLU A 112 -13.67 6.29 -10.67
CA GLU A 112 -14.70 6.61 -11.67
C GLU A 112 -14.23 6.27 -13.11
N GLU A 113 -12.94 6.44 -13.39
CA GLU A 113 -12.35 6.17 -14.72
C GLU A 113 -12.02 4.69 -14.94
N GLY A 114 -12.04 3.87 -13.89
CA GLY A 114 -11.70 2.46 -13.93
C GLY A 114 -10.78 2.03 -12.79
N PRO A 115 -10.27 0.79 -12.84
CA PRO A 115 -9.26 0.31 -11.91
C PRO A 115 -7.91 0.99 -12.14
N GLU A 116 -7.20 1.28 -11.05
CA GLU A 116 -5.85 1.84 -11.03
C GLU A 116 -4.99 0.99 -10.09
N THR A 117 -3.84 0.51 -10.56
CA THR A 117 -2.91 -0.31 -9.79
C THR A 117 -1.81 0.57 -9.20
N LYS A 118 -1.60 0.49 -7.89
CA LYS A 118 -0.52 1.20 -7.21
C LYS A 118 0.40 0.24 -6.49
N TYR A 119 1.70 0.46 -6.62
CA TYR A 119 2.67 -0.17 -5.76
C TYR A 119 2.72 0.55 -4.41
N THR A 120 2.37 -0.15 -3.33
CA THR A 120 2.24 0.44 -1.99
C THR A 120 3.42 0.11 -1.08
N GLY A 121 4.33 -0.77 -1.52
CA GLY A 121 5.53 -1.11 -0.76
C GLY A 121 5.82 -2.60 -0.72
N GLN A 122 6.60 -3.04 0.26
CA GLN A 122 7.06 -4.43 0.38
C GLN A 122 7.22 -4.90 1.82
N LEU A 123 7.18 -6.21 2.01
CA LEU A 123 7.49 -6.88 3.28
C LEU A 123 8.87 -7.54 3.17
N THR A 124 9.78 -7.22 4.09
CA THR A 124 11.15 -7.74 4.07
C THR A 124 11.51 -8.47 5.35
N SER A 125 12.28 -9.56 5.22
CA SER A 125 12.79 -10.36 6.33
C SER A 125 13.97 -9.70 7.07
N GLN A 126 14.55 -8.64 6.49
CA GLN A 126 15.77 -8.03 7.01
C GLN A 126 15.47 -7.25 8.28
N SER A 127 15.63 -7.90 9.42
CA SER A 127 15.75 -7.21 10.69
C SER A 127 17.08 -6.47 10.74
N VAL A 128 17.01 -5.14 10.71
CA VAL A 128 18.15 -4.31 11.09
C VAL A 128 17.97 -3.97 12.57
N GLU A 129 18.97 -4.27 13.41
CA GLU A 129 19.06 -3.75 14.79
C GLU A 129 19.38 -2.24 14.73
N THR A 130 18.43 -1.47 14.20
CA THR A 130 18.46 -0.01 14.18
C THR A 130 17.58 0.49 15.31
N GLN A 131 18.05 1.54 15.99
CA GLN A 131 17.24 2.31 16.92
C GLN A 131 16.17 3.06 16.12
N PRO A 132 14.88 3.02 16.51
CA PRO A 132 13.84 3.69 15.76
C PRO A 132 13.97 5.21 15.84
N LEU A 133 13.81 5.90 14.71
CA LEU A 133 13.70 7.37 14.64
C LEU A 133 12.56 7.88 15.53
N ALA A 134 11.45 7.13 15.56
CA ALA A 134 10.32 7.38 16.44
C ALA A 134 9.52 6.09 16.70
N THR A 135 8.89 6.00 17.87
CA THR A 135 7.86 4.99 18.16
C THR A 135 6.49 5.66 18.14
N LEU A 136 5.62 5.21 17.24
CA LEU A 136 4.28 5.73 16.96
C LEU A 136 3.22 4.69 17.34
N GLY A 137 2.88 4.63 18.63
CA GLY A 137 1.97 3.60 19.15
C GLY A 137 2.53 2.18 18.95
N PRO A 138 1.88 1.31 18.16
CA PRO A 138 2.34 -0.06 17.91
C PRO A 138 3.42 -0.19 16.82
N TYR A 139 3.87 0.91 16.22
CA TYR A 139 4.88 0.89 15.15
C TYR A 139 6.15 1.65 15.55
N ASP A 140 7.28 1.04 15.28
CA ASP A 140 8.59 1.70 15.32
C ASP A 140 8.96 2.17 13.90
N LEU A 141 9.12 3.47 13.71
CA LEU A 141 9.64 4.07 12.47
C LEU A 141 11.17 3.95 12.48
N LEU A 142 11.73 3.17 11.55
CA LEU A 142 13.17 2.92 11.45
C LEU A 142 13.88 3.83 10.46
N ASP A 143 13.19 4.18 9.38
CA ASP A 143 13.71 5.04 8.33
C ASP A 143 12.56 5.78 7.63
N ALA A 144 12.84 6.96 7.12
CA ALA A 144 11.87 7.79 6.42
C ALA A 144 12.58 8.75 5.47
N ASP A 145 12.15 8.76 4.22
CA ASP A 145 12.62 9.69 3.20
C ASP A 145 11.46 10.24 2.39
N ALA A 146 11.56 11.52 2.02
CA ALA A 146 10.54 12.19 1.24
C ALA A 146 11.17 13.11 0.19
N ALA A 147 10.74 12.93 -1.06
CA ALA A 147 11.24 13.70 -2.19
C ALA A 147 10.08 14.27 -3.02
N PHE A 148 10.18 15.54 -3.38
CA PHE A 148 9.21 16.23 -4.24
C PHE A 148 9.69 16.20 -5.69
N CYS A 149 9.00 15.43 -6.53
CA CYS A 149 9.25 15.33 -7.97
C CYS A 149 7.95 15.68 -8.74
N ASP A 150 8.03 16.53 -9.77
CA ASP A 150 6.94 16.74 -10.74
C ASP A 150 5.54 17.00 -10.14
N GLY A 151 5.49 17.74 -9.02
CA GLY A 151 4.22 18.08 -8.35
C GLY A 151 3.69 17.01 -7.40
N THR A 152 4.44 15.92 -7.19
CA THR A 152 4.10 14.81 -6.28
C THR A 152 5.22 14.60 -5.27
N VAL A 153 4.86 14.35 -4.01
CA VAL A 153 5.82 13.92 -2.99
C VAL A 153 5.77 12.41 -2.88
N GLU A 154 6.91 11.76 -3.16
CA GLU A 154 7.11 10.35 -2.88
C GLU A 154 7.64 10.20 -1.46
N LEU A 155 6.90 9.48 -0.62
CA LEU A 155 7.28 9.13 0.74
C LEU A 155 7.61 7.64 0.80
N VAL A 156 8.78 7.30 1.31
CA VAL A 156 9.16 5.93 1.66
C VAL A 156 9.46 5.87 3.14
N THR A 157 8.82 4.92 3.83
CA THR A 157 9.02 4.70 5.27
C THR A 157 9.31 3.23 5.54
N VAL A 158 10.14 2.96 6.54
CA VAL A 158 10.47 1.60 6.99
C VAL A 158 9.99 1.44 8.41
N TRP A 159 9.09 0.47 8.61
CA TRP A 159 8.43 0.21 9.88
C TRP A 159 8.82 -1.14 10.44
N ARG A 160 9.05 -1.17 11.74
CA ARG A 160 9.02 -2.40 12.53
C ARG A 160 7.70 -2.43 13.29
N PRO A 161 6.77 -3.32 12.91
CA PRO A 161 5.53 -3.47 13.67
C PRO A 161 5.82 -4.12 15.03
N GLY A 162 4.97 -3.82 16.01
CA GLY A 162 4.85 -4.63 17.22
C GLY A 162 4.33 -6.04 16.92
N LEU A 163 3.99 -6.79 17.97
CA LEU A 163 3.38 -8.10 17.77
C LEU A 163 2.01 -7.93 17.11
N ALA A 164 1.72 -8.68 16.04
CA ALA A 164 0.48 -8.55 15.27
C ALA A 164 -0.78 -8.64 16.15
N ALA A 165 -0.78 -9.51 17.16
CA ALA A 165 -1.88 -9.66 18.12
C ALA A 165 -2.14 -8.40 18.99
N ASP A 166 -1.15 -7.50 19.10
CA ASP A 166 -1.21 -6.28 19.89
C ASP A 166 -1.57 -5.04 19.05
N ILE A 167 -1.61 -5.18 17.71
CA ILE A 167 -1.99 -4.10 16.81
C ILE A 167 -3.49 -4.17 16.54
N SER A 168 -4.20 -3.07 16.84
CA SER A 168 -5.63 -3.02 16.56
C SER A 168 -5.87 -3.04 15.05
N PRO A 169 -6.88 -3.78 14.53
CA PRO A 169 -7.30 -3.68 13.12
C PRO A 169 -7.74 -2.26 12.72
N THR A 170 -8.01 -1.41 13.71
CA THR A 170 -8.39 -0.01 13.56
C THR A 170 -7.22 0.97 13.58
N THR A 171 -5.98 0.48 13.71
CA THR A 171 -4.78 1.32 13.69
C THR A 171 -4.45 1.74 12.26
N SER A 172 -4.38 3.06 12.03
CA SER A 172 -3.92 3.66 10.78
C SER A 172 -2.80 4.65 11.04
N LEU A 173 -2.01 4.92 9.99
CA LEU A 173 -1.10 6.06 9.96
C LEU A 173 -1.84 7.29 9.45
N PHE A 174 -1.60 8.45 10.05
CA PHE A 174 -1.90 9.73 9.40
C PHE A 174 -0.61 10.27 8.79
N VAL A 175 -0.70 10.72 7.55
CA VAL A 175 0.43 11.26 6.79
C VAL A 175 -0.04 12.57 6.17
N GLN A 176 0.51 13.67 6.64
CA GLN A 176 0.07 15.01 6.25
C GLN A 176 1.23 15.78 5.64
N LEU A 177 1.08 16.18 4.38
CA LEU A 177 2.03 17.05 3.72
C LEU A 177 1.69 18.51 3.99
N LEU A 178 2.65 19.29 4.49
CA LEU A 178 2.47 20.70 4.82
C LEU A 178 3.33 21.62 3.94
N SER A 179 2.85 22.85 3.74
CA SER A 179 3.62 23.97 3.20
C SER A 179 4.51 24.62 4.26
N ASP A 180 5.38 25.54 3.81
CA ASP A 180 6.30 26.32 4.64
C ASP A 180 5.62 27.18 5.73
N ASP A 181 4.36 27.54 5.52
CA ASP A 181 3.51 28.24 6.48
C ASP A 181 2.68 27.30 7.40
N GLY A 182 2.92 25.98 7.32
CA GLY A 182 2.26 24.96 8.13
C GLY A 182 0.82 24.63 7.68
N GLN A 183 0.40 25.06 6.49
CA GLN A 183 -0.92 24.70 5.95
C GLN A 183 -0.88 23.30 5.32
N LEU A 184 -1.96 22.54 5.50
CA LEU A 184 -2.11 21.23 4.87
C LEU A 184 -2.20 21.35 3.35
N ILE A 185 -1.34 20.64 2.63
CA ILE A 185 -1.34 20.50 1.16
C ILE A 185 -2.11 19.24 0.77
N ALA A 186 -1.71 18.09 1.30
CA ALA A 186 -2.25 16.78 0.95
C ALA A 186 -2.20 15.81 2.13
N GLN A 187 -2.97 14.72 2.04
CA GLN A 187 -2.97 13.64 3.02
C GLN A 187 -2.94 12.28 2.33
N ALA A 188 -2.31 11.32 2.98
CA ALA A 188 -2.31 9.92 2.58
C ALA A 188 -2.52 9.06 3.83
N ASP A 189 -3.65 9.20 4.51
CA ASP A 189 -3.97 8.45 5.72
C ASP A 189 -4.37 7.00 5.38
N GLY A 190 -4.04 6.06 6.25
CA GLY A 190 -4.34 4.64 6.05
C GLY A 190 -3.32 3.73 6.74
N PRO A 191 -3.58 2.43 6.84
CA PRO A 191 -2.62 1.50 7.40
C PRO A 191 -1.34 1.41 6.53
N PRO A 192 -0.22 0.90 7.05
CA PRO A 192 0.96 0.63 6.24
C PRO A 192 0.62 -0.23 5.01
N VAL A 193 1.28 0.04 3.88
CA VAL A 193 1.12 -0.63 2.58
C VAL A 193 -0.32 -0.70 2.06
N GLY A 194 -1.24 0.12 2.61
CA GLY A 194 -2.65 0.14 2.25
C GLY A 194 -3.46 -1.08 2.74
N LEU A 195 -2.89 -1.92 3.59
CA LEU A 195 -3.53 -3.14 4.09
C LEU A 195 -3.68 -3.11 5.61
N ARG A 196 -4.84 -3.53 6.12
CA ARG A 196 -5.06 -3.57 7.57
C ARG A 196 -4.03 -4.50 8.25
N PRO A 197 -3.64 -4.21 9.50
CA PRO A 197 -2.62 -5.00 10.20
C PRO A 197 -2.96 -6.49 10.32
N ASP A 198 -4.25 -6.82 10.45
CA ASP A 198 -4.73 -8.20 10.61
C ASP A 198 -4.82 -8.98 9.29
N LEU A 199 -4.62 -8.31 8.15
CA LEU A 199 -4.49 -8.95 6.83
C LEU A 199 -3.03 -9.23 6.46
N ILE A 200 -2.09 -8.73 7.26
CA ILE A 200 -0.65 -8.94 7.07
C ILE A 200 -0.14 -9.82 8.22
N GLU A 201 -0.08 -11.13 8.01
CA GLU A 201 0.59 -12.01 8.97
C GLU A 201 2.11 -11.83 8.82
N MET A 202 2.69 -10.96 9.65
CA MET A 202 4.12 -10.69 9.61
C MET A 202 4.89 -11.67 10.52
N PRO A 203 5.84 -12.45 9.96
CA PRO A 203 6.72 -13.23 10.80
C PRO A 203 7.56 -12.32 11.71
N PRO A 204 7.92 -12.77 12.92
CA PRO A 204 8.75 -11.98 13.82
C PRO A 204 10.07 -11.54 13.15
N GLY A 205 10.39 -10.25 13.28
CA GLY A 205 11.61 -9.65 12.73
C GLY A 205 11.47 -9.10 11.30
N TRP A 206 10.30 -9.24 10.67
CA TRP A 206 10.04 -8.62 9.38
C TRP A 206 9.77 -7.12 9.52
N LEU A 207 10.11 -6.38 8.46
CA LEU A 207 9.86 -4.94 8.34
C LEU A 207 8.85 -4.69 7.21
N ILE A 208 8.11 -3.59 7.35
CA ILE A 208 7.23 -3.06 6.32
C ILE A 208 7.94 -1.87 5.68
N VAL A 209 8.19 -1.93 4.38
CA VAL A 209 8.55 -0.75 3.61
C VAL A 209 7.27 -0.23 2.99
N ASP A 210 6.83 0.95 3.41
CA ASP A 210 5.58 1.59 2.99
C ASP A 210 5.90 2.77 2.05
N ARG A 211 5.31 2.76 0.85
CA ARG A 211 5.46 3.82 -0.16
C ARG A 211 4.12 4.54 -0.33
N ARG A 212 4.15 5.86 -0.27
CA ARG A 212 2.98 6.72 -0.48
C ARG A 212 3.31 7.83 -1.46
N GLU A 213 2.32 8.18 -2.27
CA GLU A 213 2.35 9.35 -3.14
C GLU A 213 1.38 10.40 -2.61
N LEU A 214 1.88 11.63 -2.43
CA LEU A 214 1.08 12.77 -2.02
C LEU A 214 1.09 13.81 -3.15
N VAL A 215 -0.02 13.90 -3.88
CA VAL A 215 -0.16 14.87 -4.97
C VAL A 215 -0.37 16.26 -4.38
N GLY A 216 0.54 17.19 -4.70
CA GLY A 216 0.48 18.56 -4.23
C GLY A 216 -0.63 19.38 -4.89
N ASP A 217 -1.01 20.50 -4.28
CA ASP A 217 -2.01 21.43 -4.83
C ASP A 217 -1.39 22.65 -5.54
N GLY A 218 -0.09 22.57 -5.84
CA GLY A 218 0.71 23.63 -6.46
C GLY A 218 1.45 24.53 -5.46
N ARG A 219 1.21 24.39 -4.15
CA ARG A 219 2.06 24.99 -3.11
C ARG A 219 3.38 24.22 -2.95
N GLN A 220 4.41 24.90 -2.48
CA GLN A 220 5.71 24.30 -2.20
C GLN A 220 5.61 23.40 -0.94
N PRO A 221 5.91 22.09 -1.06
CA PRO A 221 6.03 21.19 0.08
C PRO A 221 7.20 21.57 0.97
N ALA A 222 7.02 21.50 2.29
CA ALA A 222 8.08 21.77 3.26
C ALA A 222 8.36 20.56 4.17
N GLU A 223 7.31 19.97 4.74
CA GLU A 223 7.44 18.86 5.68
C GLU A 223 6.28 17.87 5.57
N ILE A 224 6.52 16.64 6.01
CA ILE A 224 5.51 15.61 6.25
C ILE A 224 5.41 15.36 7.76
N LEU A 225 4.19 15.36 8.27
CA LEU A 225 3.88 14.86 9.62
C LEU A 225 3.39 13.42 9.51
N ILE A 226 4.00 12.55 10.31
CA ILE A 226 3.68 11.13 10.35
C ILE A 226 3.32 10.73 11.77
N GLY A 227 2.17 10.11 11.97
CA GLY A 227 1.81 9.54 13.26
C GLY A 227 0.81 8.40 13.11
N ALA A 228 0.41 7.81 14.24
CA ALA A 228 -0.56 6.72 14.27
C ALA A 228 -1.81 7.13 15.02
N TYR A 229 -2.96 6.58 14.64
CA TYR A 229 -4.23 6.80 15.32
C TYR A 229 -5.16 5.59 15.18
N ASP A 230 -6.16 5.51 16.04
CA ASP A 230 -7.28 4.57 15.90
C ASP A 230 -8.41 5.26 15.11
N PHE A 231 -8.70 4.80 13.89
CA PHE A 231 -9.68 5.47 13.03
C PHE A 231 -11.14 5.28 13.46
N VAL A 232 -11.42 4.31 14.33
CA VAL A 232 -12.76 4.10 14.89
C VAL A 232 -12.99 5.01 16.10
N ARG A 233 -11.97 5.16 16.95
CA ARG A 233 -12.05 6.02 18.16
C ARG A 233 -11.73 7.48 17.88
N GLY A 234 -10.92 7.74 16.85
CA GLY A 234 -10.35 9.06 16.55
C GLY A 234 -9.18 9.45 17.46
N ASP A 235 -8.71 8.54 18.32
CA ASP A 235 -7.64 8.81 19.27
C ASP A 235 -6.27 8.66 18.60
N ARG A 236 -5.40 9.66 18.76
CA ARG A 236 -3.99 9.56 18.35
C ARG A 236 -3.20 8.71 19.34
N TYR A 237 -2.33 7.85 18.82
CA TYR A 237 -1.35 7.19 19.66
C TYR A 237 -0.25 8.18 20.07
N PRO A 238 0.35 8.02 21.27
CA PRO A 238 1.55 8.76 21.63
C PRO A 238 2.69 8.48 20.65
N ALA A 239 3.48 9.50 20.36
CA ALA A 239 4.71 9.41 19.60
C ALA A 239 5.90 9.79 20.50
N VAL A 240 6.99 9.03 20.43
CA VAL A 240 8.22 9.33 21.15
C VAL A 240 9.45 9.23 20.24
N ASP A 241 10.46 10.04 20.50
CA ASP A 241 11.75 10.02 19.79
C ASP A 241 12.68 8.90 20.29
N GLU A 242 13.90 8.85 19.72
CA GLU A 242 14.97 7.93 20.09
C GLU A 242 15.32 7.96 21.59
N GLU A 243 15.24 9.12 22.24
CA GLU A 243 15.49 9.33 23.66
C GLU A 243 14.25 9.11 24.55
N ARG A 244 13.11 8.72 23.97
CA ARG A 244 11.80 8.54 24.61
C ARG A 244 11.15 9.83 25.11
N ASN A 245 11.53 10.98 24.57
CA ASN A 245 10.76 12.20 24.79
C ASN A 245 9.51 12.16 23.94
N VAL A 246 8.42 12.72 24.46
CA VAL A 246 7.16 12.82 23.73
C VAL A 246 7.32 13.85 22.61
N LEU A 247 7.00 13.44 21.38
CA LEU A 247 6.97 14.32 20.23
C LEU A 247 5.72 15.22 20.28
N SER A 248 5.87 16.47 19.84
CA SER A 248 4.74 17.40 19.72
C SER A 248 3.68 16.84 18.78
N ASP A 249 2.41 17.10 19.11
CA ASP A 249 1.23 16.69 18.32
C ASP A 249 1.10 15.18 18.04
N GLY A 250 1.92 14.36 18.69
CA GLY A 250 1.96 12.91 18.51
C GLY A 250 2.49 12.50 17.13
N ALA A 251 3.41 13.27 16.54
CA ALA A 251 3.89 13.04 15.19
C ALA A 251 5.42 13.18 15.05
N PHE A 252 5.99 12.39 14.15
CA PHE A 252 7.33 12.59 13.61
C PHE A 252 7.28 13.62 12.46
N HIS A 253 8.24 14.54 12.44
CA HIS A 253 8.35 15.57 11.40
C HIS A 253 9.51 15.23 10.46
N LEU A 254 9.19 15.10 9.17
CA LEU A 254 10.14 14.74 8.12
C LEU A 254 10.24 15.90 7.12
N PRO A 255 11.43 16.52 6.94
CA PRO A 255 11.60 17.51 5.88
C PRO A 255 11.46 16.88 4.49
N VAL A 256 10.84 17.60 3.56
CA VAL A 256 10.75 17.17 2.15
C VAL A 256 11.97 17.71 1.39
N SER A 257 12.66 16.81 0.69
CA SER A 257 13.77 17.15 -0.20
C SER A 257 13.30 17.34 -1.65
N GLU A 258 14.07 18.06 -2.47
CA GLU A 258 13.83 18.13 -3.91
C GLU A 258 14.52 16.94 -4.59
N CYS A 259 13.92 16.41 -5.66
CA CYS A 259 14.55 15.34 -6.44
C CYS A 259 15.82 15.85 -7.13
N ASN A 260 16.91 15.07 -7.03
CA ASN A 260 18.20 15.40 -7.65
C ASN A 260 18.23 15.11 -9.15
#